data_AF-A0A5C6F368-F1
#
_entry.id   AF-A0A5C6F368-F1
#
_cell.length_a   1.000
_cell.length_b   1.000
_cell.length_c   1.000
_cell.angle_alpha   90.00
_cell.angle_beta   90.00
_cell.angle_gamma   90.00
#
_symmetry.space_group_name_H-M   'P 1'
#
loop_
_entity.id
_entity.type
_entity.pdbx_description
1 polymer ?
#
loop_
_entity_poly.entity_id
_entity_poly.type
_entity_poly.pdbx_seq_one_letter_code
_entity_poly.pdbx_strand_id
1 'polypeptide(L)'
;MITLTGYIIVSEEEIAQIREALPKHIDATRAESGCLRFDVNESEHERGRFDVYEQFRDRESFEQHQARAKASEWANISRNVERHYTVSGMPNISDATASALLNSVAAARDWLLDLDDQTVRHRPSLDRWSIIEVLGHLVDSACNNHQRFVRGQESDELVFPKYEQNSWVSKGYYQQSDWVDLVELWSHYNRHLAQVIKHIPESQLATPCTITPYETCSLEFIVTDYVTHLNHHLNRIRERVA
;
A
#
# COMPACT_ATOMS: atom_id res chain seq x y z
N MET A 1 4.14 7.13 -14.16
CA MET A 1 4.94 8.36 -14.24
C MET A 1 4.76 9.13 -12.94
N ILE A 2 5.86 9.54 -12.32
CA ILE A 2 5.90 10.35 -11.10
C ILE A 2 6.32 11.77 -11.48
N THR A 3 5.67 12.78 -10.90
CA THR A 3 6.06 14.18 -11.11
C THR A 3 6.18 14.88 -9.76
N LEU A 4 7.32 15.54 -9.51
CA LEU A 4 7.51 16.47 -8.41
C LEU A 4 7.52 17.89 -8.97
N THR A 5 6.71 18.77 -8.40
CA THR A 5 6.70 20.20 -8.74
C THR A 5 6.74 21.03 -7.47
N GLY A 6 7.39 22.19 -7.53
CA GLY A 6 7.44 23.10 -6.41
C GLY A 6 8.60 24.06 -6.51
N TYR A 7 9.13 24.48 -5.37
CA TYR A 7 10.28 25.38 -5.33
C TYR A 7 11.08 25.21 -4.03
N ILE A 8 12.32 25.69 -4.04
CA ILE A 8 13.14 25.88 -2.85
C ILE A 8 13.37 27.35 -2.59
N ILE A 9 13.52 27.69 -1.31
CA ILE A 9 13.95 29.02 -0.85
C ILE A 9 15.34 28.90 -0.24
N VAL A 10 16.26 29.72 -0.72
CA VAL A 10 17.67 29.75 -0.37
C VAL A 10 18.01 31.10 0.25
N SER A 11 18.74 31.09 1.38
CA SER A 11 19.20 32.32 2.03
C SER A 11 20.21 33.08 1.16
N GLU A 12 20.29 34.41 1.29
CA GLU A 12 21.18 35.22 0.44
C GLU A 12 22.65 34.79 0.49
N GLU A 13 23.10 34.33 1.66
CA GLU A 13 24.47 33.86 1.92
C GLU A 13 24.78 32.55 1.17
N GLU A 14 23.75 31.77 0.85
CA GLU A 14 23.87 30.44 0.27
C GLU A 14 23.54 30.40 -1.25
N ILE A 15 23.02 31.49 -1.83
CA ILE A 15 22.67 31.54 -3.27
C ILE A 15 23.88 31.23 -4.15
N ALA A 16 25.06 31.78 -3.84
CA ALA A 16 26.26 31.60 -4.65
C ALA A 16 26.68 30.13 -4.74
N GLN A 17 26.72 29.42 -3.60
CA GLN A 17 27.07 28.00 -3.57
C GLN A 17 26.01 27.12 -4.27
N ILE A 18 24.72 27.48 -4.16
CA ILE A 18 23.65 26.75 -4.85
C ILE A 18 23.80 26.90 -6.36
N ARG A 19 24.02 28.13 -6.87
CA ARG A 19 24.24 28.39 -8.30
C ARG A 19 25.46 27.65 -8.85
N GLU A 20 26.53 27.55 -8.07
CA GLU A 20 27.74 26.84 -8.47
C GLU A 20 27.53 25.32 -8.55
N ALA A 21 26.83 24.75 -7.57
CA ALA A 21 26.62 23.30 -7.48
C ALA A 21 25.48 22.78 -8.38
N LEU A 22 24.49 23.62 -8.69
CA LEU A 22 23.26 23.21 -9.34
C LEU A 22 23.46 22.59 -10.74
N PRO A 23 24.33 23.12 -11.64
CA PRO A 23 24.54 22.52 -12.95
C PRO A 23 25.00 21.05 -12.87
N LYS A 24 25.95 20.75 -11.98
CA LYS A 24 26.44 19.37 -11.75
C LYS A 24 25.32 18.46 -11.23
N HIS A 25 24.44 18.98 -10.36
CA HIS A 25 23.30 18.21 -9.86
C HIS A 25 22.26 17.94 -10.96
N ILE A 26 21.97 18.93 -11.81
CA ILE A 26 21.06 18.78 -12.95
C ILE A 26 21.59 17.72 -13.93
N ASP A 27 22.86 17.82 -14.33
CA ASP A 27 23.48 16.89 -15.28
C ASP A 27 23.51 15.46 -14.73
N ALA A 28 23.90 15.32 -13.45
CA ALA A 28 23.89 14.01 -12.79
C ALA A 28 22.49 13.40 -12.72
N THR A 29 21.45 14.21 -12.51
CA THR A 29 20.06 13.74 -12.43
C THR A 29 19.51 13.36 -13.80
N ARG A 30 19.77 14.17 -14.83
CA ARG A 30 19.34 13.89 -16.20
C ARG A 30 20.00 12.64 -16.79
N ALA A 31 21.16 12.24 -16.26
CA ALA A 31 21.83 11.00 -16.63
C ALA A 31 21.24 9.74 -15.96
N GLU A 32 20.35 9.88 -14.97
CA GLU A 32 19.74 8.74 -14.28
C GLU A 32 18.77 7.97 -15.20
N SER A 33 18.81 6.64 -15.11
CA SER A 33 17.85 5.80 -15.82
C SER A 33 16.44 6.07 -15.32
N GLY A 34 15.54 6.49 -16.22
CA GLY A 34 14.15 6.78 -15.88
C GLY A 34 13.86 8.23 -15.50
N CYS A 35 14.86 9.12 -15.47
CA CYS A 35 14.63 10.56 -15.49
C CYS A 35 14.08 10.97 -16.87
N LEU A 36 12.87 11.54 -16.91
CA LEU A 36 12.23 12.03 -18.14
C LEU A 36 12.43 13.54 -18.29
N ARG A 37 12.42 14.27 -17.17
CA ARG A 37 12.63 15.72 -17.13
C ARG A 37 13.14 16.13 -15.74
N PHE A 38 14.11 17.02 -15.70
CA PHE A 38 14.60 17.60 -14.46
C PHE A 38 15.06 19.03 -14.74
N ASP A 39 14.30 19.99 -14.22
CA ASP A 39 14.52 21.42 -14.39
C ASP A 39 14.52 22.10 -13.02
N VAL A 40 15.55 22.91 -12.77
CA VAL A 40 15.62 23.79 -11.61
C VAL A 40 16.06 25.14 -12.11
N ASN A 41 15.18 26.13 -12.03
CA ASN A 41 15.41 27.47 -12.55
C ASN A 41 15.26 28.49 -11.43
N GLU A 42 16.20 29.43 -11.34
CA GLU A 42 16.07 30.54 -10.41
C GLU A 42 14.96 31.49 -10.87
N SER A 43 14.12 31.94 -9.93
CA SER A 43 13.05 32.88 -10.21
C SER A 43 13.59 34.26 -10.55
N GLU A 44 13.08 34.86 -11.62
CA GLU A 44 13.37 36.25 -11.99
C GLU A 44 12.66 37.27 -11.07
N HIS A 45 11.66 36.81 -10.30
CA HIS A 45 10.77 37.67 -9.50
C HIS A 45 11.05 37.61 -8.00
N GLU A 46 11.72 36.56 -7.53
CA GLU A 46 11.97 36.31 -6.12
C GLU A 46 13.40 35.79 -5.92
N ARG A 47 14.28 36.66 -5.43
CA ARG A 47 15.69 36.32 -5.22
C ARG A 47 15.81 35.18 -4.20
N GLY A 48 16.60 34.16 -4.55
CA GLY A 48 16.80 33.00 -3.69
C GLY A 48 15.73 31.92 -3.85
N ARG A 49 14.68 32.15 -4.65
CA ARG A 49 13.73 31.11 -5.03
C ARG A 49 14.20 30.38 -6.28
N PHE A 50 14.15 29.05 -6.24
CA PHE A 50 14.38 28.20 -7.41
C PHE A 50 13.18 27.28 -7.62
N ASP A 51 12.52 27.41 -8.76
CA ASP A 51 11.39 26.55 -9.12
C ASP A 51 11.92 25.20 -9.63
N VAL A 52 11.35 24.12 -9.12
CA VAL A 52 11.77 22.73 -9.32
C VAL A 52 10.68 21.97 -10.05
N TYR A 53 11.06 21.29 -11.13
CA TYR A 53 10.22 20.35 -11.85
C TYR A 53 11.01 19.06 -12.11
N GLU A 54 10.49 17.94 -11.62
CA GLU A 54 11.07 16.62 -11.83
C GLU A 54 10.00 15.68 -12.38
N GLN A 55 10.38 14.84 -13.33
CA GLN A 55 9.51 13.82 -13.90
C GLN A 55 10.28 12.54 -14.12
N PHE A 56 9.73 11.44 -13.60
CA PHE A 56 10.32 10.11 -13.68
C PHE A 56 9.32 9.10 -14.24
N ARG A 57 9.84 8.10 -14.95
CA ARG A 57 9.06 7.05 -15.62
C ARG A 57 8.15 6.31 -14.63
N ASP A 58 8.69 5.93 -13.48
CA ASP A 58 8.07 5.08 -12.47
C ASP A 58 8.59 5.39 -11.05
N ARG A 59 7.99 4.74 -10.05
CA ARG A 59 8.34 4.92 -8.62
C ARG A 59 9.77 4.50 -8.31
N GLU A 60 10.23 3.38 -8.87
CA GLU A 60 11.58 2.88 -8.64
C GLU A 60 12.63 3.90 -9.08
N SER A 61 12.46 4.46 -10.28
CA SER A 61 13.36 5.50 -10.81
C SER A 61 13.38 6.74 -9.91
N PHE A 62 12.22 7.16 -9.38
CA PHE A 62 12.11 8.30 -8.46
C PHE A 62 12.74 8.02 -7.07
N GLU A 63 12.58 6.82 -6.52
CA GLU A 63 13.19 6.44 -5.24
C GLU A 63 14.72 6.33 -5.36
N GLN A 64 15.22 5.79 -6.48
CA GLN A 64 16.66 5.77 -6.80
C GLN A 64 17.23 7.18 -6.91
N HIS A 65 16.51 8.09 -7.57
CA HIS A 65 16.85 9.50 -7.63
C HIS A 65 16.99 10.10 -6.22
N GLN A 66 15.97 9.97 -5.38
CA GLN A 66 15.98 10.51 -4.02
C GLN A 66 17.16 9.95 -3.19
N ALA A 67 17.43 8.65 -3.30
CA ALA A 67 18.54 8.01 -2.61
C ALA A 67 19.90 8.57 -3.06
N ARG A 68 20.13 8.70 -4.37
CA ARG A 68 21.37 9.29 -4.91
C ARG A 68 21.50 10.75 -4.54
N ALA A 69 20.44 11.55 -4.69
CA ALA A 69 20.43 12.96 -4.36
C ALA A 69 20.84 13.16 -2.89
N LYS A 70 20.25 12.38 -1.96
CA LYS A 70 20.58 12.38 -0.53
C LYS A 70 22.03 11.97 -0.23
N ALA A 71 22.61 11.08 -1.04
CA ALA A 71 24.00 10.63 -0.90
C ALA A 71 25.03 11.53 -1.61
N SER A 72 24.58 12.57 -2.32
CA SER A 72 25.45 13.41 -3.15
C SER A 72 25.93 14.68 -2.44
N GLU A 73 26.97 15.31 -3.00
CA GLU A 73 27.46 16.63 -2.56
C GLU A 73 26.35 17.69 -2.52
N TRP A 74 25.38 17.58 -3.43
CA TRP A 74 24.19 18.45 -3.45
C TRP A 74 23.40 18.42 -2.14
N ALA A 75 23.29 17.26 -1.47
CA ALA A 75 22.58 17.17 -0.20
C ALA A 75 23.27 17.98 0.91
N ASN A 76 24.60 18.04 0.90
CA ASN A 76 25.36 18.84 1.86
C ASN A 76 25.20 20.34 1.59
N ILE A 77 25.29 20.75 0.33
CA ILE A 77 25.20 22.17 -0.08
C ILE A 77 23.78 22.71 0.13
N SER A 78 22.76 21.90 -0.18
CA SER A 78 21.34 22.29 -0.04
C SER A 78 20.71 21.88 1.28
N ARG A 79 21.50 21.56 2.32
CA ARG A 79 20.96 21.03 3.59
C ARG A 79 20.00 21.99 4.30
N ASN A 80 20.22 23.30 4.16
CA ASN A 80 19.48 24.35 4.86
C ASN A 80 18.32 24.94 4.04
N VAL A 81 18.14 24.54 2.78
CA VAL A 81 17.10 25.13 1.93
C VAL A 81 15.72 24.68 2.38
N GLU A 82 14.78 25.61 2.40
CA GLU A 82 13.37 25.31 2.60
C GLU A 82 12.80 24.72 1.31
N ARG A 83 11.97 23.67 1.41
CA ARG A 83 11.43 22.92 0.25
C ARG A 83 9.92 22.93 0.28
N HIS A 84 9.29 23.43 -0.79
CA HIS A 84 7.85 23.45 -0.96
C HIS A 84 7.48 22.59 -2.18
N TYR A 85 7.39 21.27 -1.97
CA TYR A 85 7.18 20.32 -3.05
C TYR A 85 5.82 19.65 -2.97
N THR A 86 5.28 19.32 -4.14
CA THR A 86 4.13 18.42 -4.31
C THR A 86 4.55 17.29 -5.22
N VAL A 87 4.32 16.05 -4.79
CA VAL A 87 4.57 14.85 -5.60
C VAL A 87 3.23 14.30 -6.07
N SER A 88 3.15 14.00 -7.36
CA SER A 88 1.97 13.42 -8.02
C SER A 88 2.35 12.16 -8.78
N GLY A 89 1.40 11.25 -8.97
CA GLY A 89 1.61 9.98 -9.66
C GLY A 89 2.26 8.88 -8.81
N MET A 90 2.68 9.17 -7.57
CA MET A 90 2.96 8.12 -6.58
C MET A 90 1.63 7.49 -6.16
N PRO A 91 1.50 6.14 -6.19
CA PRO A 91 0.35 5.50 -5.58
C PRO A 91 0.36 5.87 -4.10
N ASN A 92 -0.73 6.48 -3.62
CA ASN A 92 -0.93 6.60 -2.18
C ASN A 92 -1.06 5.20 -1.57
N ILE A 93 -0.93 5.08 -0.26
CA ILE A 93 -0.95 3.77 0.42
C ILE A 93 -2.25 2.99 0.14
N SER A 94 -3.37 3.68 -0.03
CA SER A 94 -4.66 3.12 -0.42
C SER A 94 -4.62 2.47 -1.80
N ASP A 95 -4.13 3.17 -2.83
CA ASP A 95 -3.97 2.66 -4.19
C ASP A 95 -3.01 1.47 -4.26
N ALA A 96 -1.88 1.57 -3.55
CA ALA A 96 -0.89 0.51 -3.48
C ALA A 96 -1.47 -0.76 -2.83
N THR A 97 -2.13 -0.60 -1.67
CA THR A 97 -2.78 -1.69 -0.93
C THR A 97 -3.89 -2.34 -1.75
N ALA A 98 -4.76 -1.54 -2.38
CA ALA A 98 -5.84 -2.05 -3.24
C ALA A 98 -5.29 -2.84 -4.44
N SER A 99 -4.23 -2.34 -5.08
CA SER A 99 -3.59 -3.02 -6.21
C SER A 99 -2.94 -4.34 -5.77
N ALA A 100 -2.26 -4.35 -4.62
CA ALA A 100 -1.68 -5.56 -4.05
C ALA A 100 -2.76 -6.61 -3.75
N LEU A 101 -3.87 -6.21 -3.15
CA LEU A 101 -5.01 -7.09 -2.88
C LEU A 101 -5.58 -7.70 -4.17
N LEU A 102 -5.84 -6.88 -5.19
CA LEU A 102 -6.35 -7.34 -6.49
C LEU A 102 -5.40 -8.35 -7.15
N ASN A 103 -4.10 -8.09 -7.11
CA ASN A 103 -3.09 -8.99 -7.67
C ASN A 103 -3.05 -10.34 -6.94
N SER A 104 -3.04 -10.33 -5.60
CA SER A 104 -3.09 -11.54 -4.79
C SER A 104 -4.35 -12.38 -5.06
N VAL A 105 -5.51 -11.71 -5.16
CA VAL A 105 -6.79 -12.37 -5.40
C VAL A 105 -6.84 -12.97 -6.81
N ALA A 106 -6.45 -12.21 -7.83
CA ALA A 106 -6.42 -12.70 -9.20
C ALA A 106 -5.47 -13.90 -9.36
N ALA A 107 -4.26 -13.80 -8.80
CA ALA A 107 -3.26 -14.87 -8.89
C ALA A 107 -3.67 -16.15 -8.15
N ALA A 108 -4.46 -16.04 -7.09
CA ALA A 108 -4.92 -17.20 -6.32
C ALA A 108 -6.24 -17.78 -6.83
N ARG A 109 -7.17 -16.96 -7.35
CA ARG A 109 -8.51 -17.42 -7.77
C ARG A 109 -8.43 -18.58 -8.75
N ASP A 110 -7.72 -18.40 -9.86
CA ASP A 110 -7.69 -19.41 -10.94
C ASP A 110 -7.04 -20.70 -10.44
N TRP A 111 -5.96 -20.59 -9.68
CA TRP A 111 -5.31 -21.74 -9.04
C TRP A 111 -6.21 -22.46 -8.02
N LEU A 112 -7.01 -21.73 -7.23
CA LEU A 112 -7.94 -22.33 -6.28
C LEU A 112 -9.06 -23.10 -6.99
N LEU A 113 -9.55 -22.60 -8.13
CA LEU A 113 -10.58 -23.27 -8.93
C LEU A 113 -10.10 -24.59 -9.55
N ASP A 114 -8.79 -24.73 -9.75
CA ASP A 114 -8.18 -25.96 -10.28
C ASP A 114 -7.98 -27.06 -9.22
N LEU A 115 -8.17 -26.76 -7.92
CA LEU A 115 -8.03 -27.75 -6.85
C LEU A 115 -9.22 -28.72 -6.81
N ASP A 116 -8.95 -30.01 -6.59
CA ASP A 116 -9.98 -31.04 -6.49
C ASP A 116 -10.67 -31.06 -5.12
N ASP A 117 -11.91 -31.56 -5.10
CA ASP A 117 -12.79 -31.58 -3.92
C ASP A 117 -12.19 -32.36 -2.74
N GLN A 118 -11.51 -33.48 -3.02
CA GLN A 118 -10.90 -34.30 -1.97
C GLN A 118 -9.76 -33.53 -1.29
N THR A 119 -8.92 -32.86 -2.06
CA THR A 119 -7.82 -32.02 -1.54
C THR A 119 -8.36 -30.88 -0.67
N VAL A 120 -9.37 -30.14 -1.15
CA VAL A 120 -9.80 -28.93 -0.43
C VAL A 120 -10.56 -29.24 0.87
N ARG A 121 -11.24 -30.39 0.94
CA ARG A 121 -12.00 -30.82 2.13
C ARG A 121 -11.17 -31.61 3.13
N HIS A 122 -10.00 -32.13 2.73
CA HIS A 122 -9.15 -32.91 3.62
C HIS A 122 -8.72 -32.09 4.86
N ARG A 123 -8.99 -32.63 6.06
CA ARG A 123 -8.49 -32.08 7.32
C ARG A 123 -7.16 -32.76 7.69
N PRO A 124 -6.07 -32.00 7.90
CA PRO A 124 -4.79 -32.57 8.31
C PRO A 124 -4.85 -33.27 9.68
N SER A 125 -5.67 -32.75 10.59
CA SER A 125 -5.93 -33.31 11.93
C SER A 125 -7.25 -32.76 12.49
N LEU A 126 -7.71 -33.30 13.62
CA LEU A 126 -9.00 -32.93 14.25
C LEU A 126 -9.07 -31.45 14.66
N ASP A 127 -7.94 -30.83 14.97
CA ASP A 127 -7.78 -29.47 15.46
C ASP A 127 -7.33 -28.49 14.36
N ARG A 128 -7.20 -28.94 13.11
CA ARG A 128 -6.72 -28.13 11.99
C ARG A 128 -7.78 -27.99 10.91
N TRP A 129 -7.99 -26.75 10.49
CA TRP A 129 -8.86 -26.46 9.35
C TRP A 129 -8.33 -27.08 8.06
N SER A 130 -9.26 -27.63 7.29
CA SER A 130 -9.09 -27.94 5.86
C SER A 130 -8.86 -26.67 5.03
N ILE A 131 -8.53 -26.83 3.74
CA ILE A 131 -8.35 -25.69 2.83
C ILE A 131 -9.67 -24.92 2.65
N ILE A 132 -10.79 -25.63 2.48
CA ILE A 132 -12.11 -24.99 2.33
C ILE A 132 -12.50 -24.16 3.57
N GLU A 133 -12.14 -24.64 4.77
CA GLU A 133 -12.34 -23.89 6.01
C GLU A 133 -11.39 -22.69 6.14
N VAL A 134 -10.15 -22.78 5.65
CA VAL A 134 -9.23 -21.63 5.58
C VAL A 134 -9.75 -20.57 4.60
N LEU A 135 -10.29 -20.96 3.45
CA LEU A 135 -10.88 -19.99 2.52
C LEU A 135 -12.15 -19.37 3.09
N GLY A 136 -13.00 -20.16 3.75
CA GLY A 136 -14.16 -19.66 4.49
C GLY A 136 -13.76 -18.65 5.57
N HIS A 137 -12.69 -18.93 6.32
CA HIS A 137 -12.12 -17.96 7.25
C HIS A 137 -11.68 -16.65 6.56
N LEU A 138 -11.12 -16.70 5.35
CA LEU A 138 -10.78 -15.49 4.60
C LEU A 138 -12.02 -14.69 4.18
N VAL A 139 -13.16 -15.35 3.92
CA VAL A 139 -14.46 -14.68 3.73
C VAL A 139 -14.93 -14.02 5.02
N ASP A 140 -14.84 -14.71 6.16
CA ASP A 140 -15.17 -14.14 7.48
C ASP A 140 -14.31 -12.90 7.79
N SER A 141 -13.01 -12.98 7.49
CA SER A 141 -12.05 -11.90 7.67
C SER A 141 -12.38 -10.71 6.76
N ALA A 142 -12.73 -10.96 5.48
CA ALA A 142 -13.19 -9.93 4.55
C ALA A 142 -14.44 -9.21 5.11
N CYS A 143 -15.41 -9.96 5.61
CA CYS A 143 -16.64 -9.41 6.17
C CYS A 143 -16.39 -8.50 7.38
N ASN A 144 -15.55 -8.93 8.32
CA ASN A 144 -15.22 -8.15 9.50
C ASN A 144 -14.40 -6.89 9.14
N ASN A 145 -13.45 -7.01 8.23
CA ASN A 145 -12.63 -5.87 7.82
C ASN A 145 -13.38 -4.87 6.94
N HIS A 146 -14.37 -5.30 6.16
CA HIS A 146 -15.27 -4.38 5.45
C HIS A 146 -15.86 -3.34 6.41
N GLN A 147 -16.43 -3.80 7.53
CA GLN A 147 -17.01 -2.93 8.54
C GLN A 147 -15.98 -1.99 9.15
N ARG A 148 -14.76 -2.48 9.42
CA ARG A 148 -13.68 -1.66 9.98
C ARG A 148 -13.24 -0.58 9.00
N PHE A 149 -13.11 -0.91 7.72
CA PHE A 149 -12.68 0.03 6.69
C PHE A 149 -13.70 1.14 6.51
N VAL A 150 -14.99 0.81 6.41
CA VAL A 150 -16.04 1.81 6.23
C VAL A 150 -16.20 2.67 7.49
N ARG A 151 -16.39 2.04 8.65
CA ARG A 151 -16.68 2.78 9.90
C ARG A 151 -15.49 3.56 10.43
N GLY A 152 -14.26 3.11 10.14
CA GLY A 152 -13.04 3.84 10.46
C GLY A 152 -12.90 5.15 9.69
N GLN A 153 -13.62 5.33 8.57
CA GLN A 153 -13.64 6.60 7.83
C GLN A 153 -14.69 7.58 8.36
N GLU A 154 -15.66 7.11 9.16
CA GLU A 154 -16.82 7.88 9.60
C GLU A 154 -16.68 8.44 11.03
N SER A 155 -15.61 8.07 11.74
CA SER A 155 -15.43 8.35 13.16
C SER A 155 -14.03 8.91 13.44
N ASP A 156 -13.91 9.75 14.47
CA ASP A 156 -12.60 10.23 14.96
C ASP A 156 -11.80 9.11 15.65
N GLU A 157 -12.48 8.06 16.12
CA GLU A 157 -11.91 6.82 16.66
C GLU A 157 -12.86 5.66 16.36
N LEU A 158 -12.31 4.50 15.99
CA LEU A 158 -13.06 3.26 15.84
C LEU A 158 -12.75 2.30 17.00
N VAL A 159 -13.76 1.99 17.83
CA VAL A 159 -13.70 0.87 18.76
C VAL A 159 -14.55 -0.28 18.22
N PHE A 160 -13.95 -1.45 18.03
CA PHE A 160 -14.62 -2.59 17.39
C PHE A 160 -14.29 -3.90 18.11
N PRO A 161 -15.22 -4.86 18.23
CA PRO A 161 -14.93 -6.14 18.87
C PRO A 161 -14.00 -7.00 18.01
N LYS A 162 -13.16 -7.83 18.66
CA LYS A 162 -12.59 -9.01 17.99
C LYS A 162 -13.71 -9.97 17.56
N TYR A 163 -13.38 -10.84 16.61
CA TYR A 163 -14.24 -11.96 16.25
C TYR A 163 -13.52 -13.28 16.54
N GLU A 164 -14.26 -14.25 17.08
CA GLU A 164 -13.73 -15.57 17.44
C GLU A 164 -13.66 -16.46 16.20
N GLN A 165 -12.50 -16.47 15.53
CA GLN A 165 -12.33 -17.10 14.21
C GLN A 165 -12.82 -18.57 14.16
N ASN A 166 -12.44 -19.40 15.14
CA ASN A 166 -12.91 -20.78 15.27
C ASN A 166 -14.43 -20.88 15.39
N SER A 167 -15.04 -19.93 16.09
CA SER A 167 -16.48 -19.88 16.30
C SER A 167 -17.25 -19.42 15.06
N TRP A 168 -16.61 -18.66 14.17
CA TRP A 168 -17.16 -18.26 12.88
C TRP A 168 -17.07 -19.40 11.87
N VAL A 169 -15.88 -19.99 11.70
CA VAL A 169 -15.66 -21.13 10.79
C VAL A 169 -16.60 -22.30 11.10
N SER A 170 -16.78 -22.62 12.40
CA SER A 170 -17.70 -23.69 12.83
C SER A 170 -19.18 -23.39 12.56
N LYS A 171 -19.58 -22.13 12.47
CA LYS A 171 -20.97 -21.71 12.14
C LYS A 171 -21.17 -21.44 10.66
N GLY A 172 -20.10 -21.26 9.89
CA GLY A 172 -20.15 -21.05 8.45
C GLY A 172 -20.46 -22.32 7.66
N TYR A 173 -20.29 -23.51 8.28
CA TYR A 173 -20.54 -24.80 7.63
C TYR A 173 -19.82 -24.95 6.28
N TYR A 174 -18.58 -24.43 6.19
CA TYR A 174 -17.82 -24.37 4.93
C TYR A 174 -17.53 -25.74 4.32
N GLN A 175 -17.43 -26.78 5.15
CA GLN A 175 -17.28 -28.18 4.70
C GLN A 175 -18.49 -28.70 3.92
N GLN A 176 -19.63 -28.01 3.95
CA GLN A 176 -20.84 -28.34 3.21
C GLN A 176 -21.07 -27.40 2.01
N SER A 177 -20.27 -26.34 1.88
CA SER A 177 -20.38 -25.38 0.80
C SER A 177 -19.89 -25.96 -0.53
N ASP A 178 -20.45 -25.43 -1.62
CA ASP A 178 -19.87 -25.59 -2.95
C ASP A 178 -18.53 -24.84 -3.02
N TRP A 179 -17.51 -25.52 -3.56
CA TRP A 179 -16.15 -24.98 -3.58
C TRP A 179 -16.03 -23.79 -4.54
N VAL A 180 -16.63 -23.88 -5.72
CA VAL A 180 -16.55 -22.85 -6.75
C VAL A 180 -17.26 -21.59 -6.26
N ASP A 181 -18.46 -21.72 -5.72
CA ASP A 181 -19.21 -20.59 -5.17
C ASP A 181 -18.44 -19.90 -4.04
N LEU A 182 -17.74 -20.66 -3.18
CA LEU A 182 -16.94 -20.08 -2.09
C LEU A 182 -15.72 -19.31 -2.62
N VAL A 183 -15.04 -19.83 -3.65
CA VAL A 183 -13.90 -19.15 -4.30
C VAL A 183 -14.36 -17.85 -4.98
N GLU A 184 -15.50 -17.87 -5.68
CA GLU A 184 -16.05 -16.67 -6.31
C GLU A 184 -16.52 -15.65 -5.27
N LEU A 185 -17.19 -16.08 -4.21
CA LEU A 185 -17.59 -15.20 -3.11
C LEU A 185 -16.38 -14.51 -2.50
N TRP A 186 -15.34 -15.28 -2.16
CA TRP A 186 -14.09 -14.73 -1.64
C TRP A 186 -13.46 -13.73 -2.62
N SER A 187 -13.35 -14.09 -3.89
CA SER A 187 -12.73 -13.23 -4.90
C SER A 187 -13.49 -11.93 -5.10
N HIS A 188 -14.81 -12.02 -5.32
CA HIS A 188 -15.66 -10.85 -5.54
C HIS A 188 -15.71 -9.93 -4.31
N TYR A 189 -15.77 -10.50 -3.10
CA TYR A 189 -15.76 -9.69 -1.89
C TYR A 189 -14.43 -8.93 -1.74
N ASN A 190 -13.30 -9.57 -2.02
CA ASN A 190 -12.01 -8.89 -1.97
C ASN A 190 -11.84 -7.83 -3.06
N ARG A 191 -12.39 -8.03 -4.26
CA ARG A 191 -12.44 -6.98 -5.31
C ARG A 191 -13.25 -5.78 -4.85
N HIS A 192 -14.35 -6.02 -4.13
CA HIS A 192 -15.13 -4.94 -3.52
C HIS A 192 -14.34 -4.22 -2.41
N LEU A 193 -13.66 -4.95 -1.52
CA LEU A 193 -12.79 -4.36 -0.50
C LEU A 193 -11.66 -3.52 -1.11
N ALA A 194 -11.06 -3.95 -2.22
CA ALA A 194 -10.06 -3.16 -2.93
C ALA A 194 -10.63 -1.82 -3.41
N GLN A 195 -11.89 -1.77 -3.85
CA GLN A 195 -12.55 -0.50 -4.19
C GLN A 195 -12.76 0.38 -2.95
N VAL A 196 -13.15 -0.19 -1.82
CA VAL A 196 -13.29 0.56 -0.57
C VAL A 196 -11.94 1.13 -0.13
N ILE A 197 -10.90 0.29 -0.06
CA ILE A 197 -9.55 0.67 0.35
C ILE A 197 -9.03 1.80 -0.53
N LYS A 198 -9.14 1.66 -1.86
CA LYS A 198 -8.67 2.65 -2.83
C LYS A 198 -9.22 4.06 -2.58
N HIS A 199 -10.44 4.18 -2.09
CA HIS A 199 -11.13 5.45 -1.92
C HIS A 199 -11.15 5.97 -0.46
N ILE A 200 -10.39 5.34 0.44
CA ILE A 200 -10.21 5.87 1.80
C ILE A 200 -9.56 7.26 1.69
N PRO A 201 -10.17 8.33 2.24
CA PRO A 201 -9.56 9.65 2.29
C PRO A 201 -8.24 9.61 3.05
N GLU A 202 -7.21 10.25 2.51
CA GLU A 202 -5.87 10.25 3.13
C GLU A 202 -5.88 10.79 4.57
N SER A 203 -6.74 11.76 4.86
CA SER A 203 -6.93 12.30 6.22
C SER A 203 -7.49 11.29 7.23
N GLN A 204 -8.16 10.23 6.76
CA GLN A 204 -8.76 9.19 7.61
C GLN A 204 -7.82 7.98 7.82
N LEU A 205 -6.70 7.90 7.11
CA LEU A 205 -5.73 6.80 7.29
C LEU A 205 -5.13 6.79 8.70
N ALA A 206 -5.02 7.96 9.32
CA ALA A 206 -4.53 8.13 10.68
C ALA A 206 -5.58 7.82 11.76
N THR A 207 -6.83 7.50 11.41
CA THR A 207 -7.89 7.26 12.39
C THR A 207 -7.51 6.16 13.38
N PRO A 208 -7.48 6.44 14.70
CA PRO A 208 -7.23 5.44 15.73
C PRO A 208 -8.30 4.35 15.72
N CYS A 209 -7.86 3.10 15.72
CA CYS A 209 -8.70 1.91 15.67
C CYS A 209 -8.28 0.93 16.78
N THR A 210 -9.21 0.63 17.69
CA THR A 210 -9.03 -0.30 18.80
C THR A 210 -9.90 -1.54 18.56
N ILE A 211 -9.27 -2.65 18.17
CA ILE A 211 -9.94 -3.94 18.01
C ILE A 211 -9.81 -4.71 19.34
N THR A 212 -10.79 -4.60 20.24
CA THR A 212 -10.66 -5.15 21.59
C THR A 212 -10.37 -6.66 21.58
N PRO A 213 -9.37 -7.17 22.34
CA PRO A 213 -8.60 -6.50 23.39
C PRO A 213 -7.20 -5.98 22.96
N TYR A 214 -6.95 -5.84 21.67
CA TYR A 214 -5.64 -5.41 21.17
C TYR A 214 -5.40 -3.91 21.38
N GLU A 215 -4.12 -3.51 21.33
CA GLU A 215 -3.70 -2.10 21.36
C GLU A 215 -4.26 -1.32 20.17
N THR A 216 -4.41 -0.01 20.36
CA THR A 216 -4.87 0.92 19.31
C THR A 216 -3.83 1.02 18.19
N CYS A 217 -4.29 0.94 16.95
CA CYS A 217 -3.50 1.11 15.73
C CYS A 217 -4.19 2.08 14.78
N SER A 218 -3.57 2.45 13.65
CA SER A 218 -4.21 3.31 12.66
C SER A 218 -5.10 2.52 11.69
N LEU A 219 -6.05 3.18 11.04
CA LEU A 219 -6.80 2.60 9.92
C LEU A 219 -5.85 2.13 8.80
N GLU A 220 -4.79 2.90 8.52
CA GLU A 220 -3.71 2.52 7.60
C GLU A 220 -3.10 1.14 7.94
N PHE A 221 -2.83 0.90 9.23
CA PHE A 221 -2.31 -0.39 9.67
C PHE A 221 -3.31 -1.51 9.40
N ILE A 222 -4.60 -1.33 9.73
CA ILE A 222 -5.60 -2.38 9.50
C ILE A 222 -5.74 -2.71 8.01
N VAL A 223 -5.75 -1.71 7.11
CA VAL A 223 -5.91 -1.98 5.67
C VAL A 223 -4.67 -2.65 5.06
N THR A 224 -3.47 -2.27 5.50
CA THR A 224 -2.21 -2.86 5.01
C THR A 224 -1.99 -4.26 5.57
N ASP A 225 -2.26 -4.47 6.87
CA ASP A 225 -2.15 -5.78 7.52
C ASP A 225 -3.14 -6.81 6.94
N TYR A 226 -4.32 -6.37 6.51
CA TYR A 226 -5.31 -7.24 5.87
C TYR A 226 -4.73 -8.00 4.66
N VAL A 227 -3.94 -7.33 3.81
CA VAL A 227 -3.31 -7.94 2.64
C VAL A 227 -2.21 -8.91 3.06
N THR A 228 -1.42 -8.57 4.08
CA THR A 228 -0.41 -9.45 4.68
C THR A 228 -1.04 -10.72 5.24
N HIS A 229 -2.12 -10.58 6.00
CA HIS A 229 -2.89 -11.70 6.57
C HIS A 229 -3.48 -12.60 5.48
N LEU A 230 -4.11 -12.03 4.45
CA LEU A 230 -4.64 -12.78 3.31
C LEU A 230 -3.53 -13.59 2.61
N ASN A 231 -2.39 -12.96 2.32
CA ASN A 231 -1.26 -13.62 1.67
C ASN A 231 -0.63 -14.71 2.54
N HIS A 232 -0.56 -14.50 3.86
CA HIS A 232 -0.11 -15.53 4.80
C HIS A 232 -0.96 -16.81 4.64
N HIS A 233 -2.28 -16.70 4.67
CA HIS A 233 -3.16 -17.85 4.52
C HIS A 233 -3.10 -18.49 3.14
N LEU A 234 -3.06 -17.71 2.05
CA LEU A 234 -2.90 -18.25 0.69
C LEU A 234 -1.60 -19.06 0.54
N ASN A 235 -0.49 -18.56 1.08
CA ASN A 235 0.78 -19.30 1.08
C ASN A 235 0.68 -20.60 1.89
N ARG A 236 -0.02 -20.58 3.03
CA ARG A 236 -0.27 -21.81 3.81
C ARG A 236 -1.15 -22.82 3.09
N ILE A 237 -2.06 -22.39 2.20
CA ILE A 237 -2.79 -23.31 1.34
C ILE A 237 -1.82 -23.91 0.31
N ARG A 238 -0.99 -23.10 -0.35
CA ARG A 238 -0.01 -23.57 -1.34
C ARG A 238 0.94 -24.63 -0.76
N GLU A 239 1.46 -24.39 0.44
CA GLU A 239 2.33 -25.33 1.17
C GLU A 239 1.67 -26.70 1.45
N ARG A 240 0.33 -26.78 1.46
CA ARG A 240 -0.41 -28.03 1.72
C ARG A 240 -0.77 -28.80 0.45
N VAL A 241 -0.76 -28.12 -0.69
CA VAL A 241 -1.07 -28.70 -2.01
C VAL A 241 0.19 -29.18 -2.71
N ALA A 242 1.35 -28.58 -2.41
CA ALA A 242 2.67 -28.98 -2.92
C ALA A 242 3.13 -30.33 -2.34
#